data_AF-A0A4S4N846-F1
#
_entry.id   AF-A0A4S4N846-F1
#
_cell.length_a   1.000
_cell.length_b   1.000
_cell.length_c   1.000
_cell.angle_alpha   90.00
_cell.angle_beta   90.00
_cell.angle_gamma   90.00
#
_symmetry.space_group_name_H-M   'P 1'
#
loop_
_entity.id
_entity.type
_entity.pdbx_description
1 polymer ?
#
loop_
_entity_poly.entity_id
_entity_poly.type
_entity_poly.pdbx_seq_one_letter_code
_entity_poly.pdbx_strand_id
1 'polypeptide(L)' 'MFSECEHSCLLQMAKACKQRGMTRAEAIRSIETELCGFSSPFRIGQAVNTAFSPNPQPDLV' A
#
# COMPACT_ATOMS: atom_id res chain seq x y z
N MET A 1 -10.15 -8.45 13.03
CA MET A 1 -10.84 -7.17 12.75
C MET A 1 -10.02 -6.45 11.68
N PHE A 2 -10.57 -6.32 10.48
CA PHE A 2 -9.98 -5.55 9.39
C PHE A 2 -10.27 -4.09 9.75
N SER A 3 -9.30 -3.32 10.24
CA SER A 3 -9.55 -1.90 10.46
C SER A 3 -9.45 -1.25 9.09
N GLU A 4 -10.57 -0.76 8.54
CA GLU A 4 -10.58 0.02 7.30
C GLU A 4 -9.54 1.15 7.32
N CYS A 5 -9.25 1.68 8.52
CA CYS A 5 -8.18 2.64 8.76
C CYS A 5 -6.78 2.11 8.45
N GLU A 6 -6.45 0.87 8.83
CA GLU A 6 -5.15 0.24 8.53
C GLU A 6 -4.99 0.05 7.03
N HIS A 7 -6.02 -0.47 6.36
CA HIS A 7 -5.98 -0.67 4.91
C HIS A 7 -5.84 0.67 4.16
N SER A 8 -6.62 1.68 4.56
CA SER A 8 -6.55 3.03 3.97
C SER A 8 -5.17 3.67 4.17
N CYS A 9 -4.59 3.55 5.37
CA CYS A 9 -3.24 4.02 5.67
C CYS A 9 -2.19 3.37 4.76
N LEU A 10 -2.19 2.03 4.70
CA LEU A 10 -1.29 1.27 3.83
C LEU A 10 -1.42 1.66 2.35
N LEU A 11 -2.65 1.90 1.89
CA LEU A 11 -2.92 2.31 0.51
C LEU A 11 -2.40 3.73 0.22
N GLN A 12 -2.53 4.66 1.16
CA GLN A 12 -1.97 6.01 1.03
C GLN A 12 -0.44 5.99 0.98
N MET A 13 0.20 5.21 1.87
CA MET A 13 1.65 5.01 1.86
C MET A 13 2.11 4.42 0.52
N ALA A 14 1.42 3.39 0.03
CA ALA A 14 1.74 2.78 -1.26
C ALA A 14 1.58 3.75 -2.44
N LYS A 15 0.54 4.59 -2.45
CA LYS A 15 0.37 5.66 -3.44
C LYS A 15 1.50 6.69 -3.37
N ALA A 16 1.92 7.08 -2.18
CA ALA A 16 3.05 7.99 -1.99
C ALA A 16 4.36 7.38 -2.53
N CYS A 17 4.63 6.10 -2.26
CA CYS A 17 5.78 5.40 -2.85
C CYS A 17 5.73 5.39 -4.39
N LYS A 18 4.56 5.13 -4.98
CA LYS A 18 4.35 5.18 -6.43
C LYS A 18 4.63 6.58 -7.01
N GLN A 19 4.12 7.63 -6.36
CA GLN A 19 4.34 9.02 -6.77
C GLN A 19 5.82 9.43 -6.71
N ARG A 20 6.58 8.84 -5.79
CA ARG A 20 8.04 9.02 -5.68
C ARG A 20 8.83 8.21 -6.72
N GLY A 21 8.16 7.49 -7.62
CA GLY A 21 8.80 6.69 -8.67
C GLY A 21 9.40 5.37 -8.18
N MET A 22 9.07 4.93 -6.96
CA MET A 22 9.55 3.65 -6.43
C MET A 22 8.92 2.48 -7.19
N THR A 23 9.63 1.36 -7.28
CA THR A 23 9.06 0.09 -7.74
C THR A 23 8.19 -0.56 -6.65
N ARG A 24 7.37 -1.56 -7.02
CA ARG A 24 6.55 -2.32 -6.06
C ARG A 24 7.38 -2.92 -4.91
N ALA A 25 8.53 -3.51 -5.24
CA ALA A 25 9.40 -4.15 -4.24
C ALA A 25 10.07 -3.14 -3.30
N GLU A 26 10.38 -1.94 -3.79
CA GLU A 26 10.88 -0.84 -2.95
C GLU A 26 9.78 -0.27 -2.06
N ALA A 27 8.56 -0.09 -2.59
CA ALA A 27 7.41 0.35 -1.81
C ALA A 27 7.11 -0.60 -0.64
N ILE A 28 7.09 -1.92 -0.88
CA ILE A 28 6.87 -2.91 0.18
C ILE A 28 7.92 -2.77 1.28
N ARG A 29 9.21 -2.80 0.91
CA ARG A 29 10.32 -2.68 1.89
C ARG A 29 10.29 -1.36 2.66
N SER A 30 9.95 -0.27 1.98
CA SER A 30 9.82 1.05 2.61
C SER A 30 8.70 1.05 3.66
N ILE A 31 7.53 0.50 3.32
CA ILE A 31 6.36 0.44 4.22
C ILE A 31 6.62 -0.53 5.38
N GLU A 32 7.23 -1.69 5.13
CA GLU A 32 7.63 -2.65 6.18
C GLU A 32 8.59 -2.01 7.18
N THR A 33 9.55 -1.22 6.69
CA THR A 33 10.51 -0.50 7.53
C THR A 33 9.80 0.58 8.37
N GLU A 34 8.92 1.37 7.75
CA GLU A 34 8.21 2.45 8.44
C GLU A 34 7.24 1.92 9.51
N LEU A 35 6.58 0.79 9.26
CA LEU A 35 5.63 0.21 10.19
C LEU A 35 6.26 -0.68 11.26
N CYS A 36 7.55 -1.03 11.14
CA CYS A 36 8.29 -1.84 12.12
C CYS A 36 7.51 -3.10 12.58
N GLY A 37 6.79 -3.76 11.67
CA GLY A 37 6.00 -4.97 11.96
C GLY A 37 4.59 -4.74 12.50
N PHE A 38 4.10 -3.49 12.55
CA PHE A 38 2.73 -3.17 12.96
C PHE A 38 1.66 -3.78 12.02
N SER A 39 1.98 -3.90 10.73
CA SER A 39 1.14 -4.56 9.74
C SER A 39 1.84 -5.78 9.17
N SER A 40 1.05 -6.81 8.84
CA SER A 40 1.55 -8.03 8.22
C SER A 40 2.10 -7.77 6.81
N PRO A 41 3.20 -8.42 6.38
CA PRO A 41 3.75 -8.33 5.02
C PRO A 41 2.70 -8.61 3.94
N PHE A 42 1.78 -9.53 4.21
CA PHE A 42 0.68 -9.85 3.31
C PHE A 42 -0.23 -8.65 3.05
N ARG A 43 -0.54 -7.87 4.09
CA ARG A 43 -1.41 -6.67 4.00
C ARG A 43 -0.73 -5.53 3.26
N ILE A 44 0.56 -5.34 3.54
CA ILE A 44 1.39 -4.35 2.85
C ILE A 44 1.45 -4.69 1.36
N GLY A 45 1.72 -5.96 1.02
CA GLY A 45 1.73 -6.44 -0.35
C GLY A 45 0.39 -6.24 -1.07
N GLN A 46 -0.73 -6.50 -0.41
CA GLN A 46 -2.06 -6.24 -0.98
C GLN A 46 -2.26 -4.76 -1.30
N ALA A 47 -1.96 -3.85 -0.35
CA ALA A 47 -2.11 -2.41 -0.57
C ALA A 47 -1.18 -1.87 -1.68
N VAL A 48 0.06 -2.35 -1.72
CA VAL A 48 1.01 -2.00 -2.79
C VAL A 48 0.53 -2.52 -4.14
N ASN A 49 0.07 -3.77 -4.22
CA ASN A 49 -0.47 -4.30 -5.48
C ASN A 49 -1.68 -3.50 -5.95
N THR A 50 -2.58 -3.09 -5.05
CA THR A 50 -3.72 -2.23 -5.39
C THR A 50 -3.26 -0.86 -5.90
N ALA A 51 -2.36 -0.17 -5.21
CA ALA A 51 -1.87 1.16 -5.62
C ALA A 51 -1.11 1.12 -6.95
N PHE A 52 -0.36 0.04 -7.21
CA PHE A 52 0.46 -0.14 -8.41
C PHE A 52 -0.24 -0.90 -9.55
N SER A 53 -1.49 -1.30 -9.37
CA SER A 53 -2.25 -1.92 -10.45
C SER A 53 -2.56 -0.87 -11.54
N PRO A 54 -2.47 -1.23 -12.83
CA PRO A 54 -2.77 -0.32 -13.94
C PRO A 54 -4.27 -0.08 -14.11
N ASN A 55 -5.13 -0.83 -13.41
CA ASN A 55 -6.57 -0.53 -13.39
C ASN A 55 -6.83 0.61 -12.39
N PRO A 56 -7.21 1.81 -12.86
CA PRO A 56 -8.05 2.66 -12.04
C PRO A 56 -9.32 1.85 -11.79
N GLN A 57 -9.60 1.47 -10.53
CA GLN A 57 -10.99 1.23 -10.19
C GLN A 57 -11.72 2.54 -10.50
N PRO A 58 -12.75 2.54 -11.37
CA PRO A 58 -13.59 3.70 -11.49
C PRO A 58 -14.19 3.96 -10.11
N ASP A 59 -14.13 5.23 -9.71
CA ASP A 59 -14.91 5.84 -8.64
C ASP A 59 -16.25 5.11 -8.50
N LEU A 60 -16.44 4.41 -7.37
CA LEU A 60 -17.73 3.87 -7.01
C LEU A 60 -18.57 5.06 -6.53
N VAL A 61 -19.23 5.73 -7.49
CA VAL A 61 -20.33 6.69 -7.30
C VAL A 61 -21.55 5.98 -6.70
#